data_AF-A0A947G3A8-F1
#
_entry.id   AF-A0A947G3A8-F1
#
_cell.length_a   1.000
_cell.length_b   1.000
_cell.length_c   1.000
_cell.angle_alpha   90.00
_cell.angle_beta   90.00
_cell.angle_gamma   90.00
#
_symmetry.space_group_name_H-M   'P 1'
#
loop_
_entity.id
_entity.type
_entity.pdbx_description
1 polymer ?
#
loop_
_entity_poly.entity_id
_entity_poly.type
_entity_poly.pdbx_seq_one_letter_code
_entity_poly.pdbx_strand_id
1 'polypeptide(L)' 'MLSRIERWAKSNGDESAIHDRNSDGTWATSTWREYWESVRRVGKGLVALGLQPGECVAIVGAN' A
#
# COMPACT_ATOMS: atom_id res chain seq x y z
N MET A 1 0.77 -14.63 3.49
CA MET A 1 1.97 -13.77 3.62
C MET A 1 1.62 -12.27 3.54
N LEU A 2 0.55 -11.81 4.21
CA LEU A 2 0.18 -10.37 4.37
C LEU A 2 0.16 -9.94 5.85
N SER A 3 0.50 -10.85 6.75
CA SER A 3 0.25 -10.72 8.19
C SER A 3 1.09 -9.65 8.89
N ARG A 4 2.09 -9.06 8.23
CA ARG A 4 2.95 -8.05 8.83
C ARG A 4 2.35 -6.64 8.71
N ILE A 5 1.96 -6.21 7.51
CA ILE A 5 1.37 -4.88 7.30
C ILE A 5 0.03 -4.77 8.05
N GLU A 6 -0.80 -5.80 7.98
CA GLU A 6 -2.06 -5.82 8.73
C GLU A 6 -1.84 -5.74 10.25
N ARG A 7 -0.82 -6.44 10.77
CA ARG A 7 -0.49 -6.38 12.20
C ARG A 7 -0.02 -5.00 12.61
N TRP A 8 0.87 -4.38 11.82
CA TRP A 8 1.34 -3.02 12.09
C TRP A 8 0.20 -2.01 12.03
N ALA A 9 -0.69 -2.10 11.04
CA ALA A 9 -1.87 -1.23 10.96
C ALA A 9 -2.82 -1.40 12.16
N LYS A 10 -2.90 -2.60 12.74
CA LYS A 10 -3.72 -2.86 13.95
C LYS A 10 -3.07 -2.37 15.23
N SER A 11 -1.76 -2.54 15.38
CA SER A 11 -1.04 -2.24 16.63
C SER A 11 -0.49 -0.82 16.69
N ASN A 12 -0.12 -0.25 15.54
CA ASN A 12 0.62 1.01 15.40
C ASN A 12 0.00 1.88 14.29
N GLY A 13 -1.33 1.84 14.17
CA GLY A 13 -2.06 2.37 13.02
C GLY A 13 -1.78 3.84 12.73
N ASP A 14 -1.56 4.65 13.75
CA ASP A 14 -1.37 6.10 13.63
C ASP A 14 0.14 6.48 13.59
N GLU A 15 1.04 5.50 13.70
CA GLU A 15 2.47 5.72 13.52
C GLU A 15 2.84 5.83 12.04
N SER A 16 3.93 6.54 11.77
CA SER A 16 4.46 6.71 10.41
C SER A 16 4.90 5.37 9.82
N ALA A 17 4.48 5.09 8.59
CA ALA A 17 4.85 3.89 7.86
C ALA A 17 5.84 4.18 6.72
N ILE A 18 5.50 5.17 5.88
CA ILE A 18 6.29 5.53 4.70
C ILE A 18 6.27 7.04 4.49
N HIS A 19 7.38 7.57 3.97
CA HIS A 19 7.51 8.93 3.50
C HIS A 19 7.71 8.92 1.99
N ASP A 20 6.84 9.63 1.28
CA ASP A 20 6.89 9.76 -0.17
C ASP A 20 7.13 11.23 -0.54
N ARG A 21 7.87 11.44 -1.63
CA ARG A 21 8.14 12.78 -2.12
C ARG A 21 7.06 13.17 -3.14
N ASN A 22 6.39 14.29 -2.86
CA ASN A 22 5.43 14.89 -3.77
C ASN A 22 6.14 15.48 -4.99
N SER A 23 5.38 15.72 -6.06
CA SER A 23 5.88 16.32 -7.30
C SER A 23 6.39 17.75 -7.13
N ASP A 24 5.93 18.48 -6.11
CA ASP A 24 6.41 19.81 -5.73
C ASP A 24 7.70 19.76 -4.87
N GLY A 25 8.22 18.57 -4.60
CA GLY A 25 9.42 18.33 -3.82
C GLY A 25 9.22 18.25 -2.32
N THR A 26 8.01 18.47 -1.81
CA THR A 26 7.65 18.28 -0.39
C THR A 26 7.59 16.80 -0.02
N TRP A 27 7.68 16.48 1.27
CA TRP A 27 7.54 15.11 1.77
C TRP A 27 6.17 14.93 2.43
N ALA A 28 5.47 13.87 2.04
CA ALA A 28 4.25 13.42 2.68
C ALA A 28 4.54 12.15 3.50
N THR A 29 3.84 12.00 4.62
CA THR A 29 3.92 10.81 5.47
C THR A 29 2.59 10.10 5.45
N SER A 30 2.60 8.80 5.18
CA SER A 30 1.44 7.94 5.40
C SER A 30 1.62 7.13 6.67
N THR A 31 0.55 7.01 7.46
CA THR A 31 0.48 6.14 8.62
C THR A 31 0.32 4.67 8.24
N TRP A 32 0.57 3.74 9.16
CA TRP A 32 0.36 2.30 8.91
C TRP A 32 -1.10 1.96 8.55
N ARG A 33 -2.06 2.68 9.13
CA ARG A 33 -3.49 2.54 8.82
C ARG A 33 -3.77 2.93 7.37
N GLU A 34 -3.32 4.11 6.94
CA GLU A 34 -3.52 4.62 5.58
C GLU A 34 -2.83 3.73 4.54
N TYR A 35 -1.61 3.28 4.85
CA TYR A 35 -0.85 2.40 3.97
C TYR A 35 -1.55 1.05 3.80
N TRP A 36 -2.08 0.47 4.88
CA TRP A 36 -2.86 -0.77 4.82
C TRP A 36 -4.14 -0.63 4.01
N GLU A 37 -4.87 0.47 4.17
CA GLU A 37 -6.04 0.77 3.35
C GLU A 37 -5.68 0.87 1.87
N SER A 38 -4.57 1.55 1.54
CA SER A 38 -4.08 1.68 0.16
C SER A 38 -3.76 0.33 -0.47
N VAL A 39 -2.98 -0.51 0.21
CA VAL A 39 -2.65 -1.87 -0.26
C VAL A 39 -3.91 -2.71 -0.50
N ARG A 40 -4.89 -2.63 0.40
CA ARG A 40 -6.16 -3.34 0.22
C ARG A 40 -6.98 -2.81 -0.95
N ARG A 41 -6.99 -1.49 -1.18
CA ARG A 41 -7.67 -0.90 -2.35
C ARG A 41 -7.05 -1.41 -3.65
N VAL A 42 -5.73 -1.39 -3.78
CA VAL A 42 -5.01 -1.90 -4.95
C VAL A 42 -5.30 -3.39 -5.15
N GLY A 43 -5.12 -4.22 -4.11
CA GLY A 43 -5.36 -5.66 -4.20
C GLY A 43 -6.80 -6.01 -4.60
N LYS A 44 -7.81 -5.33 -4.03
CA LYS A 44 -9.22 -5.52 -4.42
C LYS A 44 -9.48 -5.06 -5.85
N GLY A 45 -8.83 -3.99 -6.30
CA GLY A 45 -8.90 -3.53 -7.69
C GLY A 45 -8.38 -4.58 -8.66
N LEU A 46 -7.21 -5.19 -8.37
CA LEU A 46 -6.65 -6.27 -9.19
C LEU A 46 -7.59 -7.49 -9.26
N VAL A 47 -8.19 -7.88 -8.14
CA VAL A 47 -9.21 -8.94 -8.10
C VAL A 47 -10.43 -8.57 -8.95
N ALA A 48 -10.90 -7.32 -8.86
CA ALA A 48 -12.04 -6.86 -9.65
C ALA A 48 -11.75 -6.80 -11.17
N LEU A 49 -10.49 -6.59 -11.55
CA LEU A 49 -10.02 -6.66 -12.95
C LEU A 49 -9.81 -8.09 -13.45
N GLY A 50 -9.98 -9.11 -12.59
CA GLY A 50 -9.95 -10.51 -12.96
C GLY A 50 -8.64 -11.25 -12.66
N LEU A 51 -7.66 -10.60 -12.00
CA LEU A 51 -6.38 -11.25 -11.67
C LEU A 51 -6.60 -12.51 -10.80
N GLN A 52 -6.05 -13.63 -11.24
CA GLN A 52 -6.14 -14.92 -10.57
C GLN A 52 -4.85 -15.31 -9.84
N PRO A 53 -4.92 -16.20 -8.83
CA PRO A 53 -3.74 -16.78 -8.21
C PRO A 53 -2.82 -17.44 -9.25
N GLY A 54 -1.54 -17.09 -9.23
CA GLY A 54 -0.53 -17.60 -10.17
C GLY A 54 -0.31 -16.73 -11.40
N GLU A 55 -1.16 -15.73 -11.64
CA GLU A 55 -0.93 -14.72 -12.68
C GLU A 55 0.00 -13.60 -12.19
N CYS A 56 0.56 -12.86 -13.14
CA CYS A 56 1.54 -11.81 -12.89
C CYS A 56 1.00 -10.42 -13.25
N VAL A 57 1.44 -9.42 -12.50
CA VAL A 57 1.24 -8.00 -12.82
C VAL A 57 2.60 -7.30 -12.90
N ALA A 58 2.74 -6.37 -13.85
CA ALA A 58 3.88 -5.47 -13.90
C ALA A 58 3.57 -4.21 -13.10
N ILE A 59 4.50 -3.80 -12.22
CA ILE A 59 4.45 -2.50 -11.54
C ILE A 59 5.39 -1.58 -12.31
N VAL A 60 4.85 -0.54 -12.94
CA VAL A 60 5.61 0.43 -13.73
C VAL A 60 5.32 1.82 -13.20
N GLY A 61 6.34 2.46 -12.63
CA GLY A 61 6.25 3.79 -12.04
C GLY A 61 7.63 4.34 -11.73
N ALA A 62 7.72 5.67 -11.60
CA ALA A 62 8.88 6.32 -11.01
C ALA A 62 8.82 6.22 -9.48
N ASN A 63 9.99 6.28 -8.84
CA ASN A 63 10.09 6.46 -7.39
C ASN A 63 10.16 7.96 -7.05
#